data_AF-A0A434CIN4-F1
#
_entry.id   AF-A0A434CIN4-F1
#
_cell.length_a   1.000
_cell.length_b   1.000
_cell.length_c   1.000
_cell.angle_alpha   90.00
_cell.angle_beta   90.00
_cell.angle_gamma   90.00
#
_symmetry.space_group_name_H-M   'P 1'
#
loop_
_entity.id
_entity.type
_entity.pdbx_description
1 polymer ?
#
loop_
_entity_poly.entity_id
_entity_poly.type
_entity_poly.pdbx_seq_one_letter_code
_entity_poly.pdbx_strand_id
1 'polypeptide(L)'
;VYLLSVVSARDFGWISLSDAITRIDATMATIEGMPRERGHLFNWYDTTTLKPLYPLYISAVDSGNLAGHLVAVAAACAEWAEAPSVHLQGDFEGILDTVTILSESLDDLPDDRRQLRPLRQRLADRLDGMRRAVDTIKAQPEMASIRTINLAVLAGEIRKLATAIHTEAVSPQSDVIVDWAARLEATCEAHVHDAHSDDNAVEALRAKLLTLRERTRRYAFEMDFSFLMRPERKLLSIGYRVEEHQLDESCYDLLASEARLTSLFAIAKGDLPTEHWFRLGRPIVEIGFQGALMSWSGSMFEYLMPPLVMKEPQGSILNQTSKLIIKRQIQYGRQKNVPWGISEAAYNARDRELTYQYTNFGVPGLGLKRGLGQNTVIAPYATILAAQFNPREAVLNLARLREIGALGRHGYYDAVDFTPQRVPEGTDHVVVQNYMAHHSGMSIAAVADAIFEGRMRDRFHSDPVIESAELLLQERAPRDIPTATVRTEADERSKDETEVDSPDTRIVLNPLQSLRSTNVMSNGRYSVMVTATGSGYSRWGDLSVTRWQPDPTEDRLGSYIFLRDAGSGDWWSATAEPKRAAEEKAQTLFSDDKASFVKSVGTLRS
;
A
#
# COMPACT_ATOMS: atom_id res chain seq x y z
N VAL A 1 8.11 -0.24 -0.37
CA VAL A 1 7.69 0.33 -1.68
C VAL A 1 8.20 1.75 -1.95
N TYR A 2 8.10 2.72 -1.03
CA TYR A 2 8.63 4.08 -1.28
C TYR A 2 10.10 4.11 -1.74
N LEU A 3 10.98 3.36 -1.08
CA LEU A 3 12.39 3.24 -1.48
C LEU A 3 12.56 2.67 -2.91
N LEU A 4 11.72 1.71 -3.32
CA LEU A 4 11.70 1.24 -4.71
C LEU A 4 11.25 2.32 -5.68
N SER A 5 10.31 3.18 -5.28
CA SER A 5 9.87 4.32 -6.08
C SER A 5 10.99 5.35 -6.26
N VAL A 6 11.83 5.57 -5.24
CA VAL A 6 13.03 6.42 -5.37
C VAL A 6 14.02 5.83 -6.36
N VAL A 7 14.28 4.51 -6.26
CA VAL A 7 15.16 3.81 -7.21
C VAL A 7 14.59 3.86 -8.63
N SER A 8 13.28 3.64 -8.79
CA SER A 8 12.59 3.73 -10.08
C SER A 8 12.64 5.14 -10.65
N ALA A 9 12.39 6.17 -9.83
CA ALA A 9 12.47 7.56 -10.27
C ALA A 9 13.87 7.93 -10.74
N ARG A 10 14.90 7.33 -10.15
CA ARG A 10 16.27 7.46 -10.63
C ARG A 10 16.48 6.76 -11.97
N ASP A 11 15.99 5.53 -12.12
CA ASP A 11 16.08 4.77 -13.38
C ASP A 11 15.38 5.49 -14.54
N PHE A 12 14.22 6.10 -14.28
CA PHE A 12 13.50 6.95 -15.24
C PHE A 12 14.18 8.28 -15.55
N GLY A 13 15.19 8.69 -14.78
CA GLY A 13 15.81 10.01 -14.91
C GLY A 13 14.95 11.16 -14.39
N TRP A 14 13.92 10.90 -13.59
CA TRP A 14 13.09 11.96 -12.97
C TRP A 14 13.83 12.73 -11.87
N ILE A 15 14.84 12.09 -11.25
CA ILE A 15 15.67 12.68 -10.19
C ILE A 15 17.16 12.39 -10.41
N SER A 16 18.02 13.24 -9.85
CA SER A 16 19.47 13.09 -9.92
C SER A 16 19.94 11.94 -9.03
N LEU A 17 21.15 11.45 -9.27
CA LEU A 17 21.74 10.42 -8.42
C LEU A 17 21.89 10.93 -6.97
N SER A 18 22.30 12.19 -6.81
CA SER A 18 22.45 12.81 -5.49
C SER A 18 21.11 12.94 -4.75
N ASP A 19 20.02 13.29 -5.44
CA ASP A 19 18.68 13.35 -4.81
C ASP A 19 18.22 11.94 -4.39
N ALA A 20 18.41 10.94 -5.25
CA ALA A 20 18.08 9.55 -4.91
C ALA A 20 18.84 9.07 -3.67
N ILE A 21 20.15 9.29 -3.61
CA ILE A 21 20.99 8.97 -2.44
C ILE A 21 20.49 9.69 -1.20
N THR A 22 20.20 10.98 -1.31
CA THR A 22 19.73 11.80 -0.17
C THR A 22 18.41 11.29 0.39
N ARG A 23 17.46 10.94 -0.49
CA ARG A 23 16.15 10.38 -0.09
C ARG A 23 16.29 9.00 0.56
N ILE A 24 17.10 8.12 0.00
CA ILE A 24 17.37 6.79 0.57
C ILE A 24 18.04 6.95 1.93
N ASP A 25 19.07 7.78 2.03
CA ASP A 25 19.82 8.03 3.26
C ASP A 25 18.95 8.59 4.38
N ALA A 26 18.16 9.63 4.08
CA ALA A 26 17.23 10.23 5.03
C ALA A 26 16.19 9.22 5.52
N THR A 27 15.62 8.43 4.60
CA THR A 27 14.63 7.40 4.94
C THR A 27 15.26 6.31 5.83
N MET A 28 16.45 5.84 5.46
CA MET A 28 17.18 4.85 6.24
C MET A 28 17.53 5.37 7.63
N ALA A 29 17.97 6.62 7.75
CA ALA A 29 18.27 7.24 9.03
C ALA A 29 17.03 7.34 9.93
N THR A 30 15.86 7.66 9.35
CA THR A 30 14.59 7.67 10.09
C THR A 30 14.22 6.26 10.57
N ILE A 31 14.19 5.25 9.70
CA ILE A 31 13.75 3.89 10.10
C ILE A 31 14.74 3.19 11.04
N GLU A 32 16.03 3.53 10.97
CA GLU A 32 17.04 3.05 11.89
C GLU A 32 16.87 3.65 13.31
N GLY A 33 16.29 4.85 13.41
CA GLY A 33 15.98 5.52 14.67
C GLY A 33 14.62 5.17 15.28
N MET A 34 13.76 4.48 14.54
CA MET A 34 12.42 4.10 15.01
C MET A 34 12.48 2.94 16.02
N PRO A 35 11.66 2.96 17.09
CA PRO A 35 11.54 1.83 18.01
C PRO A 35 11.10 0.57 17.26
N ARG A 36 11.81 -0.53 17.46
CA ARG A 36 11.59 -1.82 16.78
C ARG A 36 11.84 -2.98 17.73
N GLU A 37 11.32 -4.15 17.39
CA GLU A 37 11.50 -5.38 18.18
C GLU A 37 11.99 -6.51 17.28
N ARG A 38 13.05 -7.21 17.70
CA ARG A 38 13.68 -8.31 16.93
C ARG A 38 14.03 -7.95 15.48
N GLY A 39 14.40 -6.69 15.25
CA GLY A 39 14.68 -6.14 13.93
C GLY A 39 13.45 -5.70 13.13
N HIS A 40 12.23 -5.99 13.59
CA HIS A 40 10.98 -5.66 12.90
C HIS A 40 10.41 -4.31 13.32
N LEU A 41 9.94 -3.54 12.34
CA LEU A 41 9.08 -2.40 12.57
C LEU A 41 7.68 -2.86 13.01
N PHE A 42 7.00 -2.02 13.79
CA PHE A 42 5.57 -2.16 14.06
C PHE A 42 4.75 -1.66 12.85
N ASN A 43 3.48 -2.04 12.77
CA ASN A 43 2.66 -1.63 11.63
C ASN A 43 2.45 -0.11 11.53
N TRP A 44 2.37 0.59 12.66
CA TRP A 44 1.94 1.99 12.69
C TRP A 44 2.82 2.85 13.60
N TYR A 45 3.17 4.03 13.10
CA TYR A 45 3.95 5.03 13.82
C TYR A 45 3.35 6.42 13.60
N ASP A 46 3.44 7.26 14.62
CA ASP A 46 3.22 8.69 14.47
C ASP A 46 4.32 9.29 13.59
N THR A 47 3.93 9.94 12.49
CA THR A 47 4.87 10.43 11.46
C THR A 47 5.71 11.63 11.91
N THR A 48 5.39 12.23 13.05
CA THR A 48 6.11 13.41 13.57
C THR A 48 7.04 13.05 14.73
N THR A 49 6.63 12.13 15.59
CA THR A 49 7.35 11.76 16.81
C THR A 49 8.09 10.43 16.68
N LEU A 50 7.83 9.66 15.62
CA LEU A 50 8.36 8.31 15.41
C LEU A 50 7.97 7.31 16.51
N LYS A 51 6.96 7.65 17.33
CA LYS A 51 6.45 6.76 18.37
C LYS A 51 5.53 5.71 17.74
N PRO A 52 5.67 4.43 18.11
CA PRO A 52 4.72 3.40 17.72
C PRO A 52 3.31 3.75 18.18
N LEU A 53 2.31 3.48 17.33
CA LEU A 53 0.91 3.57 17.69
C LEU A 53 0.44 2.23 18.24
N TYR A 54 -0.37 2.27 19.31
CA TYR A 54 -0.91 1.09 19.95
C TYR A 54 -2.21 0.64 19.29
N PRO A 55 -2.50 -0.68 19.26
CA PRO A 55 -1.70 -1.78 19.81
C PRO A 55 -0.43 -2.09 18.99
N LEU A 56 0.62 -2.54 19.67
CA LEU A 56 1.89 -2.90 19.01
C LEU A 56 1.75 -4.25 18.29
N TYR A 57 1.98 -4.23 16.99
CA TYR A 57 1.82 -5.39 16.12
C TYR A 57 2.97 -5.50 15.12
N ILE A 58 3.49 -6.72 14.96
CA ILE A 58 4.51 -7.06 13.95
C ILE A 58 3.84 -7.94 12.89
N SER A 59 3.74 -7.42 11.67
CA SER A 59 3.24 -8.14 10.50
C SER A 59 4.35 -8.94 9.83
N ALA A 60 4.13 -10.25 9.61
CA ALA A 60 5.08 -11.10 8.91
C ALA A 60 5.23 -10.68 7.44
N VAL A 61 4.13 -10.28 6.81
CA VAL A 61 4.12 -9.89 5.41
C VAL A 61 4.75 -8.53 5.17
N ASP A 62 4.45 -7.53 6.01
CA ASP A 62 5.03 -6.19 5.85
C ASP A 62 6.53 -6.23 6.09
N SER A 63 6.96 -7.00 7.08
CA SER A 63 8.38 -7.22 7.39
C SER A 63 9.11 -7.87 6.22
N GLY A 64 8.59 -8.97 5.66
CA GLY A 64 9.27 -9.65 4.56
C GLY A 64 9.23 -8.88 3.25
N ASN A 65 8.14 -8.17 2.97
CA ASN A 65 8.10 -7.22 1.86
C ASN A 65 9.13 -6.10 2.03
N LEU A 66 9.24 -5.51 3.23
CA LEU A 66 10.27 -4.51 3.51
C LEU A 66 11.68 -5.08 3.33
N ALA A 67 11.95 -6.27 3.87
CA ALA A 67 13.24 -6.94 3.73
C ALA A 67 13.60 -7.18 2.25
N GLY A 68 12.68 -7.76 1.47
CA GLY A 68 12.89 -8.01 0.04
C GLY A 68 13.14 -6.72 -0.75
N HIS A 69 12.37 -5.67 -0.47
CA HIS A 69 12.59 -4.36 -1.09
C HIS A 69 13.93 -3.73 -0.70
N LEU A 70 14.36 -3.86 0.56
CA LEU A 70 15.65 -3.35 1.01
C LEU A 70 16.83 -4.07 0.36
N VAL A 71 16.71 -5.38 0.09
CA VAL A 71 17.72 -6.11 -0.71
C VAL A 71 17.81 -5.57 -2.13
N ALA A 72 16.67 -5.32 -2.79
CA ALA A 72 16.65 -4.71 -4.12
C ALA A 72 17.27 -3.30 -4.13
N VAL A 73 17.02 -2.49 -3.09
CA VAL A 73 17.65 -1.17 -2.92
C VAL A 73 19.15 -1.29 -2.67
N ALA A 74 19.58 -2.25 -1.87
CA ALA A 74 21.00 -2.50 -1.64
C ALA A 74 21.73 -2.85 -2.94
N ALA A 75 21.12 -3.70 -3.77
CA ALA A 75 21.64 -4.04 -5.08
C ALA A 75 21.67 -2.83 -6.04
N ALA A 76 20.64 -1.98 -6.04
CA ALA A 76 20.65 -0.74 -6.82
C ALA A 76 21.81 0.19 -6.40
N CYS A 77 22.05 0.34 -5.09
CA CYS A 77 23.17 1.11 -4.57
C CYS A 77 24.53 0.52 -5.00
N ALA A 78 24.65 -0.81 -5.02
CA ALA A 78 25.86 -1.49 -5.50
C ALA A 78 26.08 -1.26 -7.00
N GLU A 79 25.04 -1.44 -7.81
CA GLU A 79 25.06 -1.20 -9.26
C GLU A 79 25.51 0.23 -9.58
N TRP A 80 24.94 1.23 -8.90
CA TRP A 80 25.31 2.64 -9.11
C TRP A 80 26.72 2.96 -8.61
N ALA A 81 27.22 2.29 -7.57
CA ALA A 81 28.58 2.51 -7.08
C ALA A 81 29.65 1.98 -8.05
N GLU A 82 29.35 0.89 -8.75
CA GLU A 82 30.24 0.23 -9.70
C GLU A 82 30.13 0.81 -11.12
N ALA A 83 29.01 1.47 -11.44
CA ALA A 83 28.76 2.05 -12.76
C ALA A 83 29.86 3.04 -13.19
N PRO A 84 30.32 2.99 -14.46
CA PRO A 84 31.20 4.03 -15.03
C PRO A 84 30.56 5.42 -14.91
N SER A 85 31.35 6.48 -14.72
CA SER A 85 30.83 7.84 -14.52
C SER A 85 29.90 8.33 -15.65
N VAL A 86 30.10 7.85 -16.88
CA VAL A 86 29.23 8.14 -18.03
C VAL A 86 27.81 7.56 -17.84
N HIS A 87 27.68 6.42 -17.16
CA HIS A 87 26.41 5.77 -16.84
C HIS A 87 25.77 6.30 -15.54
N LEU A 88 26.43 7.24 -14.84
CA LEU A 88 25.82 7.98 -13.72
C LEU A 88 24.97 9.16 -14.20
N GLN A 89 24.86 9.40 -15.50
CA GLN A 89 23.88 10.33 -16.04
C GLN A 89 22.51 9.66 -16.08
N GLY A 90 21.48 10.36 -15.62
CA GLY A 90 20.10 9.87 -15.71
C GLY A 90 19.62 9.78 -17.15
N ASP A 91 18.63 8.92 -17.42
CA ASP A 91 18.01 8.80 -18.74
C ASP A 91 17.23 10.07 -19.10
N PHE A 92 17.57 10.70 -20.22
CA PHE A 92 16.91 11.91 -20.68
C PHE A 92 15.44 11.70 -21.11
N GLU A 93 14.99 10.44 -21.27
CA GLU A 93 13.56 10.11 -21.45
C GLU A 93 12.68 10.68 -20.31
N GLY A 94 13.20 10.76 -19.08
CA GLY A 94 12.47 11.35 -17.95
C GLY A 94 12.05 12.81 -18.17
N ILE A 95 12.81 13.57 -18.96
CA ILE A 95 12.41 14.92 -19.38
C ILE A 95 11.21 14.81 -20.33
N LEU A 96 11.23 13.89 -21.29
CA LEU A 96 10.15 13.71 -22.25
C LEU A 96 8.84 13.24 -21.60
N ASP A 97 8.92 12.47 -20.52
CA ASP A 97 7.75 12.11 -19.70
C ASP A 97 7.05 13.38 -19.18
N THR A 98 7.81 14.26 -18.51
CA THR A 98 7.26 15.51 -17.95
C THR A 98 6.76 16.47 -19.03
N VAL A 99 7.45 16.57 -20.17
CA VAL A 99 6.99 17.35 -21.34
C VAL A 99 5.66 16.80 -21.88
N THR A 100 5.51 15.47 -21.93
CA THR A 100 4.29 14.83 -22.42
C THR A 100 3.11 15.09 -21.51
N ILE A 101 3.28 14.91 -20.20
CA ILE A 101 2.21 15.18 -19.23
C ILE A 101 1.85 16.67 -19.21
N LEU A 102 2.83 17.57 -19.33
CA LEU A 102 2.58 19.01 -19.42
C LEU A 102 1.82 19.38 -20.70
N SER A 103 2.14 18.74 -21.83
CA SER A 103 1.40 18.91 -23.09
C SER A 103 -0.05 18.45 -22.95
N GLU A 104 -0.28 17.26 -22.38
CA GLU A 104 -1.65 16.77 -22.12
C GLU A 104 -2.42 17.69 -21.18
N SER A 105 -1.76 18.19 -20.13
CA SER A 105 -2.38 19.14 -19.19
C SER A 105 -2.75 20.47 -19.86
N LEU A 106 -1.96 20.91 -20.84
CA LEU A 106 -2.23 22.10 -21.65
C LEU A 106 -3.41 21.87 -22.61
N ASP A 107 -3.56 20.66 -23.15
CA ASP A 107 -4.68 20.27 -24.01
C ASP A 107 -5.99 20.18 -23.22
N ASP A 108 -5.94 19.66 -21.99
CA ASP A 108 -7.08 19.56 -21.07
C ASP A 108 -7.59 20.93 -20.56
N LEU A 109 -6.80 22.01 -20.74
CA LEU A 109 -7.23 23.37 -20.39
C LEU A 109 -8.28 23.89 -21.40
N PRO A 110 -9.47 24.37 -20.95
CA PRO A 110 -10.48 24.93 -21.85
C PRO A 110 -9.97 26.07 -22.73
N ASP A 111 -10.31 26.08 -24.03
CA ASP A 111 -9.99 27.17 -24.98
C ASP A 111 -11.11 28.22 -25.11
N ASP A 112 -11.65 28.67 -23.98
CA ASP A 112 -12.76 29.61 -23.91
C ASP A 112 -12.30 31.08 -23.96
N ARG A 113 -11.04 31.37 -23.61
CA ARG A 113 -10.50 32.74 -23.55
C ARG A 113 -9.50 33.05 -24.67
N ARG A 114 -9.86 33.99 -25.55
CA ARG A 114 -8.99 34.44 -26.66
C ARG A 114 -7.61 34.94 -26.21
N GLN A 115 -7.51 35.52 -25.01
CA GLN A 115 -6.26 36.04 -24.44
C GLN A 115 -5.26 34.93 -24.08
N LEU A 116 -5.73 33.70 -23.83
CA LEU A 116 -4.86 32.55 -23.52
C LEU A 116 -4.21 31.96 -24.77
N ARG A 117 -4.84 32.08 -25.95
CA ARG A 117 -4.38 31.42 -27.19
C ARG A 117 -2.92 31.71 -27.56
N PRO A 118 -2.42 32.95 -27.51
CA PRO A 118 -1.01 33.23 -27.79
C PRO A 118 -0.06 32.60 -26.76
N LEU A 119 -0.46 32.55 -25.49
CA LEU A 119 0.34 31.91 -24.43
C LEU A 119 0.38 30.40 -24.59
N ARG A 120 -0.77 29.77 -24.90
CA ARG A 120 -0.87 28.34 -25.20
C ARG A 120 0.01 27.95 -26.37
N GLN A 121 -0.06 28.69 -27.48
CA GLN A 121 0.78 28.42 -28.65
C GLN A 121 2.27 28.54 -28.31
N ARG A 122 2.68 29.61 -27.61
CA ARG A 122 4.08 29.78 -27.19
C ARG A 122 4.56 28.66 -26.28
N LEU A 123 3.72 28.22 -25.36
CA LEU A 123 4.05 27.09 -24.48
C LEU A 123 4.19 25.81 -25.29
N ALA A 124 3.24 25.49 -26.17
CA ALA A 124 3.33 24.34 -27.07
C ALA A 124 4.61 24.36 -27.92
N ASP A 125 4.94 25.49 -28.55
CA ASP A 125 6.16 25.66 -29.35
C ASP A 125 7.44 25.42 -28.51
N ARG A 126 7.42 25.81 -27.23
CA ARG A 126 8.52 25.58 -26.29
C ARG A 126 8.62 24.13 -25.84
N LEU A 127 7.50 23.46 -25.62
CA LEU A 127 7.46 22.02 -25.35
C LEU A 127 8.03 21.23 -26.53
N ASP A 128 7.63 21.56 -27.76
CA ASP A 128 8.19 20.96 -28.97
C ASP A 128 9.69 21.26 -29.13
N GLY A 129 10.12 22.46 -28.75
CA GLY A 129 11.53 22.84 -28.67
C GLY A 129 12.32 21.97 -27.69
N MET A 130 11.75 21.72 -26.51
CA MET A 130 12.33 20.84 -25.49
C MET A 130 12.46 19.41 -26.02
N ARG A 131 11.42 18.84 -26.65
CA ARG A 131 11.47 17.49 -27.25
C ARG A 131 12.64 17.36 -28.22
N ARG A 132 12.74 18.29 -29.18
CA ARG A 132 13.85 18.31 -30.16
C ARG A 132 15.21 18.43 -29.50
N ALA A 133 15.34 19.25 -28.46
CA ALA A 133 16.60 19.44 -27.75
C ALA A 133 17.05 18.13 -27.07
N VAL A 134 16.12 17.43 -26.40
CA VAL A 134 16.38 16.13 -25.78
C VAL A 134 16.74 15.06 -26.83
N ASP A 135 15.97 14.96 -27.91
CA ASP A 135 16.25 14.01 -29.00
C ASP A 135 17.65 14.23 -29.61
N THR A 136 18.07 15.49 -29.73
CA THR A 136 19.40 15.84 -30.24
C THR A 136 20.50 15.43 -29.26
N ILE A 137 20.28 15.54 -27.94
CA ILE A 137 21.22 15.06 -26.92
C ILE A 137 21.34 13.54 -26.97
N LYS A 138 20.21 12.83 -27.07
CA LYS A 138 20.19 11.36 -27.19
C LYS A 138 20.91 10.87 -28.45
N ALA A 139 20.77 11.60 -29.57
CA ALA A 139 21.47 11.29 -30.82
C ALA A 139 22.97 11.64 -30.79
N GLN A 140 23.40 12.55 -29.90
CA GLN A 140 24.78 13.02 -29.80
C GLN A 140 25.24 13.07 -28.32
N PRO A 141 25.45 11.91 -27.67
CA PRO A 141 25.72 11.84 -26.23
C PRO A 141 27.00 12.57 -25.81
N GLU A 142 27.99 12.64 -26.70
CA GLU A 142 29.28 13.30 -26.45
C GLU A 142 29.14 14.81 -26.16
N MET A 143 28.04 15.43 -26.64
CA MET A 143 27.75 16.84 -26.43
C MET A 143 26.74 17.08 -25.29
N ALA A 144 26.33 16.03 -24.57
CA ALA A 144 25.28 16.11 -23.57
C ALA A 144 25.61 17.08 -22.44
N SER A 145 26.84 17.05 -21.92
CA SER A 145 27.27 17.90 -20.79
C SER A 145 27.15 19.40 -21.08
N ILE A 146 27.44 19.83 -22.31
CA ILE A 146 27.33 21.23 -22.73
C ILE A 146 25.85 21.60 -22.95
N ARG A 147 25.05 20.66 -23.45
CA ARG A 147 23.66 20.92 -23.86
C ARG A 147 22.65 20.82 -22.71
N THR A 148 22.98 20.15 -21.61
CA THR A 148 22.08 20.04 -20.44
C THR A 148 21.76 21.39 -19.81
N ILE A 149 22.70 22.33 -19.77
CA ILE A 149 22.45 23.70 -19.27
C ILE A 149 21.34 24.38 -20.08
N ASN A 150 21.36 24.21 -21.41
CA ASN A 150 20.32 24.80 -22.27
C ASN A 150 18.93 24.22 -21.99
N LEU A 151 18.83 22.95 -21.57
CA LEU A 151 17.56 22.35 -21.17
C LEU A 151 16.99 23.05 -19.93
N ALA A 152 17.81 23.29 -18.89
CA ALA A 152 17.36 24.00 -17.70
C ALA A 152 16.88 25.43 -18.01
N VAL A 153 17.57 26.14 -18.91
CA VAL A 153 17.14 27.48 -19.37
C VAL A 153 15.80 27.41 -20.08
N LEU A 154 15.61 26.45 -21.01
CA LEU A 154 14.34 26.25 -21.70
C LEU A 154 13.21 25.89 -20.74
N ALA A 155 13.48 25.06 -19.73
CA ALA A 155 12.51 24.68 -18.71
C ALA A 155 12.06 25.88 -17.86
N GLY A 156 12.98 26.78 -17.49
CA GLY A 156 12.65 28.03 -16.81
C GLY A 156 11.78 28.98 -17.66
N GLU A 157 11.97 29.02 -18.98
CA GLU A 157 11.06 29.74 -19.89
C GLU A 157 9.66 29.11 -19.93
N ILE A 158 9.59 27.78 -20.00
CA ILE A 158 8.34 27.01 -19.95
C ILE A 158 7.58 27.28 -18.65
N ARG A 159 8.27 27.27 -17.50
CA ARG A 159 7.69 27.58 -16.19
C ARG A 159 7.12 29.00 -16.14
N LYS A 160 7.84 30.00 -16.69
CA LYS A 160 7.33 31.38 -16.78
C LYS A 160 6.06 31.48 -17.62
N LEU A 161 5.99 30.78 -18.75
CA LEU A 161 4.79 30.74 -19.59
C LEU A 161 3.62 30.03 -18.90
N ALA A 162 3.87 28.92 -18.22
CA ALA A 162 2.86 28.21 -17.42
C ALA A 162 2.27 29.11 -16.32
N THR A 163 3.12 29.84 -15.58
CA THR A 163 2.68 30.80 -14.56
C THR A 163 1.85 31.94 -15.16
N ALA A 164 2.23 32.44 -16.35
CA ALA A 164 1.45 33.45 -17.05
C ALA A 164 0.07 32.93 -17.46
N ILE A 165 -0.02 31.69 -17.96
CA ILE A 165 -1.30 31.02 -18.26
C ILE A 165 -2.16 30.93 -17.00
N HIS A 166 -1.60 30.49 -15.87
CA HIS A 166 -2.33 30.40 -14.61
C HIS A 166 -2.80 31.75 -14.09
N THR A 167 -1.98 32.80 -14.21
CA THR A 167 -2.34 34.16 -13.81
C THR A 167 -3.57 34.66 -14.57
N GLU A 168 -3.68 34.34 -15.86
CA GLU A 168 -4.81 34.74 -16.71
C GLU A 168 -6.03 33.81 -16.58
N ALA A 169 -5.83 32.51 -16.34
CA ALA A 169 -6.91 31.52 -16.26
C ALA A 169 -7.54 31.44 -14.87
N VAL A 170 -6.70 31.40 -13.83
CA VAL A 170 -7.04 31.22 -12.40
C VAL A 170 -7.99 30.03 -12.19
N SER A 171 -7.51 28.85 -12.58
CA SER A 171 -8.28 27.59 -12.49
C SER A 171 -7.45 26.44 -11.92
N PRO A 172 -8.07 25.39 -11.33
CA PRO A 172 -7.37 24.19 -10.89
C PRO A 172 -6.57 23.51 -12.02
N GLN A 173 -7.10 23.50 -13.24
CA GLN A 173 -6.41 22.92 -14.40
C GLN A 173 -5.15 23.69 -14.78
N SER A 174 -5.20 25.03 -14.71
CA SER A 174 -4.01 25.85 -14.97
C SER A 174 -2.96 25.75 -13.86
N ASP A 175 -3.38 25.48 -12.61
CA ASP A 175 -2.46 25.16 -11.51
C ASP A 175 -1.71 23.84 -11.75
N VAL A 176 -2.38 22.83 -12.32
CA VAL A 176 -1.73 21.56 -12.73
C VAL A 176 -0.66 21.78 -13.81
N ILE A 177 -0.90 22.66 -14.79
CA ILE A 177 0.09 23.06 -15.80
C ILE A 177 1.32 23.69 -15.15
N VAL A 178 1.10 24.57 -14.16
CA VAL A 178 2.18 25.15 -13.37
C VAL A 178 2.96 24.02 -12.73
N ASP A 179 2.35 23.20 -11.86
CA ASP A 179 3.01 22.06 -11.20
C ASP A 179 3.89 21.21 -12.12
N TRP A 180 3.37 20.78 -13.28
CA TRP A 180 4.15 19.98 -14.22
C TRP A 180 5.30 20.74 -14.87
N ALA A 181 5.16 22.05 -15.10
CA ALA A 181 6.29 22.88 -15.53
C ALA A 181 7.38 23.01 -14.45
N ALA A 182 7.03 23.02 -13.16
CA ALA A 182 8.05 22.95 -12.09
C ALA A 182 8.76 21.60 -12.06
N ARG A 183 8.01 20.51 -12.25
CA ARG A 183 8.59 19.16 -12.31
C ARG A 183 9.53 19.01 -13.50
N LEU A 184 9.19 19.56 -14.65
CA LEU A 184 10.07 19.62 -15.82
C LEU A 184 11.36 20.40 -15.52
N GLU A 185 11.25 21.58 -14.89
CA GLU A 185 12.40 22.38 -14.47
C GLU A 185 13.30 21.62 -13.50
N ALA A 186 12.74 21.05 -12.42
CA ALA A 186 13.48 20.24 -11.45
C ALA A 186 14.14 19.01 -12.10
N THR A 187 13.48 18.37 -13.07
CA THR A 187 14.05 17.23 -13.81
C THR A 187 15.22 17.68 -14.68
N CYS A 188 15.11 18.80 -15.38
CA CYS A 188 16.22 19.37 -16.15
C CYS A 188 17.41 19.76 -15.26
N GLU A 189 17.16 20.37 -14.10
CA GLU A 189 18.18 20.70 -13.10
C GLU A 189 18.88 19.45 -12.56
N ALA A 190 18.14 18.36 -12.32
CA ALA A 190 18.69 17.07 -11.93
C ALA A 190 19.71 16.55 -12.97
N HIS A 191 19.39 16.63 -14.26
CA HIS A 191 20.33 16.24 -15.33
C HIS A 191 21.54 17.17 -15.43
N VAL A 192 21.37 18.48 -15.19
CA VAL A 192 22.50 19.43 -15.14
C VAL A 192 23.45 19.06 -14.01
N HIS A 193 22.92 18.74 -12.83
CA HIS A 193 23.71 18.36 -11.66
C HIS A 193 24.54 17.10 -11.93
N ASP A 194 23.93 16.05 -12.49
CA ASP A 194 24.64 14.81 -12.81
C ASP A 194 25.72 15.03 -13.89
N ALA A 195 25.44 15.86 -14.90
CA ALA A 195 26.37 16.09 -16.01
C ALA A 195 27.60 16.95 -15.64
N HIS A 196 27.52 17.76 -14.57
CA HIS A 196 28.57 18.69 -14.14
C HIS A 196 29.24 18.29 -12.82
N SER A 197 28.97 17.10 -12.31
CA SER A 197 29.63 16.58 -11.11
C SER A 197 31.11 16.32 -11.40
N ASP A 198 32.01 16.86 -10.57
CA ASP A 198 33.45 16.59 -10.67
C ASP A 198 33.82 15.20 -10.14
N ASP A 199 35.02 14.72 -10.46
CA ASP A 199 35.48 13.37 -10.08
C ASP A 199 35.48 13.16 -8.56
N ASN A 200 35.79 14.20 -7.77
CA ASN A 200 35.78 14.11 -6.31
C ASN A 200 34.36 13.95 -5.76
N ALA A 201 33.39 14.66 -6.33
CA ALA A 201 31.98 14.54 -5.99
C ALA A 201 31.46 13.15 -6.35
N VAL A 202 31.81 12.62 -7.52
CA VAL A 202 31.45 11.25 -7.93
C VAL A 202 32.01 10.22 -6.95
N GLU A 203 33.28 10.35 -6.55
CA GLU A 203 33.89 9.41 -5.59
C GLU A 203 33.21 9.50 -4.20
N ALA A 204 32.84 10.70 -3.76
CA ALA A 204 32.07 10.88 -2.53
C ALA A 204 30.67 10.23 -2.61
N LEU A 205 30.00 10.31 -3.76
CA LEU A 205 28.72 9.63 -3.99
C LEU A 205 28.89 8.10 -3.99
N ARG A 206 29.94 7.56 -4.61
CA ARG A 206 30.26 6.12 -4.57
C ARG A 206 30.46 5.62 -3.14
N ALA A 207 31.23 6.34 -2.33
CA ALA A 207 31.43 5.98 -0.92
C ALA A 207 30.11 5.97 -0.12
N LYS A 208 29.23 6.95 -0.38
CA LYS A 208 27.88 6.99 0.22
C LYS A 208 27.02 5.81 -0.23
N LEU A 209 27.03 5.48 -1.53
CA LEU A 209 26.28 4.35 -2.08
C LEU A 209 26.69 3.01 -1.45
N LEU A 210 28.00 2.77 -1.31
CA LEU A 210 28.50 1.58 -0.61
C LEU A 210 28.04 1.53 0.85
N THR A 211 28.04 2.67 1.53
CA THR A 211 27.52 2.77 2.91
C THR A 211 26.02 2.47 2.96
N LEU A 212 25.23 2.99 2.01
CA LEU A 212 23.80 2.75 1.93
C LEU A 212 23.47 1.30 1.59
N ARG A 213 24.23 0.69 0.68
CA ARG A 213 24.16 -0.74 0.37
C ARG A 213 24.28 -1.57 1.65
N GLU A 214 25.34 -1.33 2.43
CA GLU A 214 25.57 -2.09 3.67
C GLU A 214 24.46 -1.85 4.70
N ARG A 215 24.01 -0.60 4.88
CA ARG A 215 22.93 -0.27 5.83
C ARG A 215 21.60 -0.91 5.46
N THR A 216 21.17 -0.77 4.21
CA THR A 216 19.91 -1.34 3.71
C THR A 216 19.91 -2.86 3.77
N ARG A 217 21.00 -3.50 3.30
CA ARG A 217 21.17 -4.95 3.38
C ARG A 217 21.19 -5.43 4.83
N ARG A 218 21.98 -4.81 5.70
CA ARG A 218 22.05 -5.18 7.13
C ARG A 218 20.67 -5.09 7.79
N TYR A 219 19.92 -4.01 7.52
CA TYR A 219 18.58 -3.81 8.08
C TYR A 219 17.62 -4.92 7.64
N ALA A 220 17.66 -5.36 6.38
CA ALA A 220 16.86 -6.49 5.92
C ALA A 220 17.22 -7.80 6.65
N PHE A 221 18.51 -8.05 6.88
CA PHE A 221 19.00 -9.29 7.46
C PHE A 221 18.98 -9.34 9.00
N GLU A 222 18.81 -8.22 9.70
CA GLU A 222 18.66 -8.22 11.17
C GLU A 222 17.24 -8.63 11.63
N MET A 223 16.23 -8.59 10.76
CA MET A 223 14.87 -9.04 11.05
C MET A 223 14.83 -10.54 11.31
N ASP A 224 14.44 -10.97 12.51
CA ASP A 224 14.35 -12.38 12.91
C ASP A 224 12.99 -12.99 12.56
N PHE A 225 12.87 -13.71 11.44
CA PHE A 225 11.61 -14.34 11.04
C PHE A 225 11.31 -15.65 11.80
N SER A 226 12.25 -16.19 12.58
CA SER A 226 12.10 -17.52 13.19
C SER A 226 10.96 -17.57 14.20
N PHE A 227 10.75 -16.52 14.98
CA PHE A 227 9.68 -16.46 15.99
C PHE A 227 8.28 -16.29 15.38
N LEU A 228 8.18 -15.84 14.13
CA LEU A 228 6.91 -15.69 13.40
C LEU A 228 6.40 -17.02 12.84
N MET A 229 7.22 -18.07 12.88
CA MET A 229 6.84 -19.39 12.43
C MET A 229 6.12 -20.15 13.53
N ARG A 230 5.00 -20.81 13.17
CA ARG A 230 4.33 -21.79 14.03
C ARG A 230 4.94 -23.18 13.83
N PRO A 231 5.69 -23.73 14.80
CA PRO A 231 6.42 -24.99 14.62
C PRO A 231 5.54 -26.16 14.25
N GLU A 232 4.33 -26.23 14.80
CA GLU A 232 3.40 -27.35 14.60
C GLU A 232 2.81 -27.33 13.18
N ARG A 233 2.61 -26.13 12.62
CA ARG A 233 2.05 -25.95 11.27
C ARG A 233 3.13 -25.89 10.20
N LYS A 234 4.36 -25.53 10.56
CA LYS A 234 5.47 -25.16 9.66
C LYS A 234 5.11 -24.02 8.71
N LEU A 235 4.29 -23.09 9.18
CA LEU A 235 3.78 -21.95 8.42
C LEU A 235 4.04 -20.67 9.21
N LEU A 236 4.15 -19.56 8.48
CA LEU A 236 4.24 -18.23 9.07
C LEU A 236 2.87 -17.84 9.65
N SER A 237 2.87 -17.36 10.88
CA SER A 237 1.75 -16.60 11.44
C SER A 237 1.49 -15.35 10.61
N ILE A 238 0.25 -14.82 10.62
CA ILE A 238 -0.04 -13.52 9.99
C ILE A 238 0.80 -12.42 10.63
N GLY A 239 0.84 -12.39 11.95
CA GLY A 239 1.75 -11.56 12.71
C GLY A 239 1.81 -11.94 14.19
N TYR A 240 2.25 -10.97 14.98
CA TYR A 240 2.55 -11.12 16.40
C TYR A 240 2.07 -9.89 17.17
N ARG A 241 1.23 -10.13 18.18
CA ARG A 241 0.75 -9.13 19.13
C ARG A 241 1.74 -9.02 20.27
N VAL A 242 2.45 -7.89 20.30
CA VAL A 242 3.64 -7.69 21.14
C VAL A 242 3.29 -7.68 22.61
N GLU A 243 2.23 -6.95 22.99
CA GLU A 243 1.81 -6.80 24.39
C GLU A 243 1.32 -8.11 25.00
N GLU A 244 0.76 -9.00 24.16
CA GLU A 244 0.22 -10.30 24.56
C GLU A 244 1.26 -11.41 24.45
N HIS A 245 2.43 -11.12 23.87
CA HIS A 245 3.45 -12.09 23.50
C HIS A 245 2.89 -13.28 22.71
N GLN A 246 1.98 -13.00 21.78
CA GLN A 246 1.18 -14.02 21.12
C GLN A 246 1.23 -13.91 19.59
N LEU A 247 1.50 -15.03 18.92
CA LEU A 247 1.30 -15.17 17.47
C LEU A 247 -0.19 -15.26 17.15
N ASP A 248 -0.60 -14.68 16.03
CA ASP A 248 -1.94 -14.92 15.47
C ASP A 248 -2.16 -16.41 15.21
N GLU A 249 -3.39 -16.90 15.45
CA GLU A 249 -3.73 -18.31 15.22
C GLU A 249 -3.76 -18.66 13.72
N SER A 250 -4.11 -17.69 12.88
CA SER A 250 -4.11 -17.80 11.43
C SER A 250 -2.69 -17.78 10.87
N CYS A 251 -2.50 -18.45 9.73
CA CYS A 251 -1.22 -18.55 9.06
C CYS A 251 -1.35 -18.19 7.58
N TYR A 252 -0.25 -17.72 7.00
CA TYR A 252 -0.08 -17.73 5.55
C TYR A 252 0.15 -19.16 5.08
N ASP A 253 -0.91 -19.75 4.51
CA ASP A 253 -0.98 -21.16 4.16
C ASP A 253 -1.15 -21.39 2.66
N LEU A 254 -1.11 -20.36 1.81
CA LEU A 254 -1.23 -20.45 0.36
C LEU A 254 0.00 -19.93 -0.36
N LEU A 255 0.38 -20.59 -1.46
CA LEU A 255 1.48 -20.13 -2.33
C LEU A 255 1.08 -18.90 -3.15
N ALA A 256 -0.20 -18.74 -3.45
CA ALA A 256 -0.75 -17.53 -4.04
C ALA A 256 -1.13 -16.53 -2.93
N SER A 257 -0.11 -15.88 -2.39
CA SER A 257 -0.22 -14.80 -1.43
C SER A 257 0.98 -13.86 -1.59
N GLU A 258 0.76 -12.60 -1.25
CA GLU A 258 1.76 -11.56 -1.09
C GLU A 258 2.88 -11.97 -0.11
N ALA A 259 2.58 -12.82 0.89
CA ALA A 259 3.54 -13.30 1.88
C ALA A 259 4.59 -14.26 1.32
N ARG A 260 4.45 -14.74 0.07
CA ARG A 260 5.44 -15.65 -0.53
C ARG A 260 6.81 -15.02 -0.69
N LEU A 261 6.90 -13.70 -0.85
CA LEU A 261 8.18 -13.00 -0.84
C LEU A 261 8.85 -13.13 0.54
N THR A 262 8.10 -12.98 1.63
CA THR A 262 8.56 -13.25 2.99
C THR A 262 9.07 -14.68 3.13
N SER A 263 8.29 -15.66 2.66
CA SER A 263 8.67 -17.07 2.70
C SER A 263 9.99 -17.33 1.95
N LEU A 264 10.14 -16.81 0.73
CA LEU A 264 11.35 -16.96 -0.05
C LEU A 264 12.56 -16.33 0.66
N PHE A 265 12.43 -15.07 1.11
CA PHE A 265 13.48 -14.33 1.79
C PHE A 265 13.92 -15.04 3.09
N ALA A 266 12.97 -15.45 3.93
CA ALA A 266 13.26 -16.05 5.22
C ALA A 266 13.85 -17.47 5.08
N ILE A 267 13.50 -18.23 4.04
CA ILE A 267 14.17 -19.50 3.70
C ILE A 267 15.59 -19.24 3.20
N ALA A 268 15.76 -18.28 2.27
CA ALA A 268 17.07 -17.92 1.73
C ALA A 268 18.04 -17.49 2.83
N LYS A 269 17.56 -16.64 3.76
CA LYS A 269 18.30 -16.19 4.94
C LYS A 269 18.66 -17.33 5.91
N GLY A 270 17.84 -18.40 5.95
CA GLY A 270 18.00 -19.53 6.85
C GLY A 270 17.21 -19.44 8.16
N ASP A 271 16.31 -18.46 8.30
CA ASP A 271 15.42 -18.33 9.46
C ASP A 271 14.32 -19.39 9.45
N LEU A 272 13.87 -19.79 8.26
CA LEU A 272 12.83 -20.80 8.07
C LEU A 272 13.36 -22.03 7.32
N PRO A 273 12.88 -23.24 7.66
CA PRO A 273 13.24 -24.44 6.91
C PRO A 273 12.57 -24.44 5.53
N THR A 274 13.23 -25.03 4.53
CA THR A 274 12.70 -25.15 3.15
C THR A 274 11.35 -25.85 3.07
N GLU A 275 11.07 -26.76 4.02
CA GLU A 275 9.79 -27.46 4.17
C GLU A 275 8.59 -26.50 4.26
N HIS A 276 8.80 -25.28 4.76
CA HIS A 276 7.79 -24.24 4.80
C HIS A 276 7.20 -23.97 3.41
N TRP A 277 8.04 -23.84 2.38
CA TRP A 277 7.61 -23.58 0.99
C TRP A 277 6.71 -24.68 0.41
N PHE A 278 7.03 -25.92 0.75
CA PHE A 278 6.26 -27.08 0.30
C PHE A 278 5.00 -27.31 1.14
N ARG A 279 4.87 -26.64 2.29
CA ARG A 279 3.67 -26.65 3.12
C ARG A 279 2.60 -25.68 2.63
N LEU A 280 2.99 -24.64 1.88
CA LEU A 280 2.06 -23.69 1.27
C LEU A 280 1.11 -24.42 0.30
N GLY A 281 -0.18 -24.21 0.49
CA GLY A 281 -1.25 -24.77 -0.30
C GLY A 281 -1.18 -24.31 -1.75
N ARG A 282 -1.50 -25.23 -2.66
CA ARG A 282 -1.57 -25.01 -4.11
C ARG A 282 -2.99 -25.31 -4.64
N PRO A 283 -4.05 -24.75 -4.05
CA PRO A 283 -5.40 -24.98 -4.58
C PRO A 283 -5.48 -24.36 -5.98
N ILE A 284 -6.01 -25.11 -6.95
CA ILE A 284 -6.03 -24.70 -8.35
C ILE A 284 -7.46 -24.54 -8.82
N VAL A 285 -7.70 -23.49 -9.59
CA VAL A 285 -8.94 -23.26 -10.36
C VAL A 285 -8.65 -23.30 -11.85
N GLU A 286 -9.61 -23.82 -12.62
CA GLU A 286 -9.55 -23.84 -14.08
C GLU A 286 -9.96 -22.48 -14.66
N ILE A 287 -9.10 -21.91 -15.52
CA ILE A 287 -9.36 -20.68 -16.26
C ILE A 287 -9.13 -20.96 -17.75
N GLY A 288 -10.22 -21.28 -18.45
CA GLY A 288 -10.14 -21.76 -19.84
C GLY A 288 -9.69 -23.21 -19.87
N PHE A 289 -8.46 -23.47 -20.32
CA PHE A 289 -7.86 -24.82 -20.39
C PHE A 289 -6.59 -24.94 -19.53
N GLN A 290 -6.34 -23.98 -18.64
CA GLN A 290 -5.14 -23.92 -17.80
C GLN A 290 -5.52 -23.69 -16.34
N GLY A 291 -4.70 -24.21 -15.42
CA GLY A 291 -4.89 -24.05 -13.99
C GLY A 291 -4.18 -22.82 -13.45
N ALA A 292 -4.86 -22.06 -12.59
CA ALA A 292 -4.27 -20.96 -11.82
C ALA A 292 -4.39 -21.28 -10.32
N LEU A 293 -3.40 -20.89 -9.54
CA LEU A 293 -3.51 -20.96 -8.08
C LEU A 293 -4.60 -20.01 -7.57
N MET A 294 -5.33 -20.44 -6.54
CA MET A 294 -6.27 -19.60 -5.80
C MET A 294 -5.59 -18.98 -4.57
N SER A 295 -5.98 -17.76 -4.25
CA SER A 295 -5.60 -17.03 -3.04
C SER A 295 -6.77 -16.99 -2.04
N TRP A 296 -6.58 -16.35 -0.89
CA TRP A 296 -7.63 -16.24 0.11
C TRP A 296 -8.76 -15.32 -0.36
N SER A 297 -8.41 -14.08 -0.71
CA SER A 297 -9.41 -13.09 -1.10
C SER A 297 -9.68 -13.04 -2.60
N GLY A 298 -8.80 -13.59 -3.44
CA GLY A 298 -8.90 -13.47 -4.90
C GLY A 298 -8.55 -12.06 -5.40
N SER A 299 -7.82 -11.32 -4.58
CA SER A 299 -7.42 -9.94 -4.79
C SER A 299 -6.16 -9.87 -5.64
N MET A 300 -6.07 -8.90 -6.55
CA MET A 300 -4.99 -8.89 -7.54
C MET A 300 -3.60 -8.65 -6.91
N PHE A 301 -3.52 -7.88 -5.82
CA PHE A 301 -2.23 -7.62 -5.15
C PHE A 301 -1.58 -8.91 -4.60
N GLU A 302 -2.35 -9.87 -4.08
CA GLU A 302 -1.86 -11.15 -3.54
C GLU A 302 -0.98 -11.89 -4.57
N TYR A 303 -1.28 -11.71 -5.86
CA TYR A 303 -0.54 -12.30 -6.97
C TYR A 303 0.53 -11.36 -7.52
N LEU A 304 0.25 -10.07 -7.64
CA LEU A 304 1.07 -9.18 -8.47
C LEU A 304 2.00 -8.25 -7.69
N MET A 305 1.91 -8.22 -6.36
CA MET A 305 2.86 -7.50 -5.51
C MET A 305 4.23 -8.22 -5.42
N PRO A 306 4.32 -9.55 -5.15
CA PRO A 306 5.63 -10.21 -5.08
C PRO A 306 6.49 -10.06 -6.36
N PRO A 307 5.92 -10.15 -7.58
CA PRO A 307 6.66 -9.95 -8.82
C PRO A 307 7.34 -8.59 -9.01
N LEU A 308 7.06 -7.58 -8.18
CA LEU A 308 7.77 -6.31 -8.20
C LEU A 308 9.28 -6.46 -7.97
N VAL A 309 9.67 -7.50 -7.22
CA VAL A 309 11.08 -7.82 -6.95
C VAL A 309 11.38 -9.31 -7.06
N MET A 310 10.38 -10.18 -6.98
CA MET A 310 10.57 -11.63 -7.07
C MET A 310 10.43 -12.12 -8.52
N LYS A 311 11.39 -12.93 -9.00
CA LYS A 311 11.28 -13.56 -10.32
C LYS A 311 10.15 -14.59 -10.33
N GLU A 312 9.41 -14.61 -11.44
CA GLU A 312 8.47 -15.68 -11.76
C GLU A 312 8.89 -16.31 -13.09
N PRO A 313 9.71 -17.39 -13.07
CA PRO A 313 10.27 -18.00 -14.28
C PRO A 313 9.19 -18.36 -15.29
N GLN A 314 9.48 -18.18 -16.58
CA GLN A 314 8.53 -18.52 -17.64
C GLN A 314 8.20 -20.02 -17.61
N GLY A 315 6.90 -20.34 -17.63
CA GLY A 315 6.42 -21.73 -17.53
C GLY A 315 6.28 -22.25 -16.09
N SER A 316 6.67 -21.47 -15.08
CA SER A 316 6.34 -21.78 -13.69
C SER A 316 4.84 -21.65 -13.41
N ILE A 317 4.36 -22.32 -12.36
CA ILE A 317 2.98 -22.22 -11.88
C ILE A 317 2.64 -20.79 -11.44
N LEU A 318 3.59 -20.05 -10.87
CA LEU A 318 3.43 -18.67 -10.45
C LEU A 318 3.22 -17.74 -11.66
N ASN A 319 4.12 -17.80 -12.65
CA ASN A 319 4.00 -16.99 -13.87
C ASN A 319 2.70 -17.28 -14.64
N GLN A 320 2.32 -18.56 -14.73
CA GLN A 320 1.06 -18.97 -15.36
C GLN A 320 -0.13 -18.40 -14.58
N THR A 321 -0.13 -18.50 -13.25
CA THR A 321 -1.18 -17.96 -12.39
C THR A 321 -1.33 -16.45 -12.60
N SER A 322 -0.25 -15.68 -12.51
CA SER A 322 -0.26 -14.22 -12.68
C SER A 322 -0.88 -13.79 -14.02
N LYS A 323 -0.60 -14.51 -15.11
CA LYS A 323 -1.22 -14.24 -16.42
C LYS A 323 -2.70 -14.61 -16.46
N LEU A 324 -3.09 -15.74 -15.88
CA LEU A 324 -4.47 -16.23 -15.90
C LEU A 324 -5.40 -15.42 -15.00
N ILE A 325 -4.94 -14.96 -13.83
CA ILE A 325 -5.75 -14.11 -12.95
C ILE A 325 -6.05 -12.75 -13.61
N ILE A 326 -5.08 -12.15 -14.33
CA ILE A 326 -5.32 -10.92 -15.11
C ILE A 326 -6.39 -11.17 -16.17
N LYS A 327 -6.28 -12.30 -16.92
CA LYS A 327 -7.28 -12.67 -17.92
C LYS A 327 -8.68 -12.83 -17.31
N ARG A 328 -8.79 -13.47 -16.15
CA ARG A 328 -10.07 -13.65 -15.43
C ARG A 328 -10.63 -12.31 -14.93
N GLN A 329 -9.79 -11.41 -14.45
CA GLN A 329 -10.17 -10.06 -14.03
C GLN A 329 -10.72 -9.24 -15.20
N ILE A 330 -10.06 -9.27 -16.36
CA ILE A 330 -10.55 -8.64 -17.61
C ILE A 330 -11.92 -9.21 -18.00
N GLN A 331 -12.07 -10.53 -17.98
CA GLN A 331 -13.35 -11.19 -18.29
C GLN A 331 -14.47 -10.77 -17.33
N TYR A 332 -14.18 -10.72 -16.04
CA TYR A 332 -15.15 -10.35 -15.03
C TYR A 332 -15.58 -8.88 -15.13
N GLY A 333 -14.64 -7.95 -15.37
CA GLY A 333 -14.95 -6.55 -15.67
C GLY A 333 -15.86 -6.42 -16.89
N ARG A 334 -15.58 -7.16 -17.98
CA ARG A 334 -16.44 -7.20 -19.17
C ARG A 334 -17.84 -7.75 -18.88
N GLN A 335 -17.97 -8.80 -18.08
CA GLN A 335 -19.27 -9.38 -17.68
C GLN A 335 -20.14 -8.37 -16.92
N LYS A 336 -19.53 -7.55 -16.06
CA LYS A 336 -20.22 -6.49 -15.30
C LYS A 336 -20.30 -5.16 -16.05
N ASN A 337 -19.76 -5.08 -17.27
CA ASN A 337 -19.63 -3.84 -18.05
C ASN A 337 -18.89 -2.70 -17.32
N VAL A 338 -17.91 -3.02 -16.48
CA VAL A 338 -17.08 -2.04 -15.74
C VAL A 338 -15.60 -2.20 -16.12
N PRO A 339 -14.71 -1.24 -15.80
CA PRO A 339 -13.26 -1.46 -15.86
C PRO A 339 -12.84 -2.64 -14.97
N TRP A 340 -11.66 -3.20 -15.19
CA TRP A 340 -11.13 -4.29 -14.35
C TRP A 340 -10.02 -3.80 -13.41
N GLY A 341 -9.58 -4.67 -12.49
CA GLY A 341 -8.57 -4.33 -11.47
C GLY A 341 -9.15 -4.39 -10.06
N ILE A 342 -9.86 -5.47 -9.71
CA ILE A 342 -10.38 -5.66 -8.36
C ILE A 342 -9.25 -6.11 -7.46
N SER A 343 -9.01 -5.35 -6.40
CA SER A 343 -8.01 -5.63 -5.37
C SER A 343 -8.45 -4.96 -4.07
N GLU A 344 -7.69 -5.17 -2.98
CA GLU A 344 -7.85 -4.42 -1.75
C GLU A 344 -7.75 -2.91 -2.00
N ALA A 345 -8.68 -2.15 -1.43
CA ALA A 345 -8.77 -0.71 -1.64
C ALA A 345 -9.73 -0.07 -0.65
N ALA A 346 -9.66 1.26 -0.58
CA ALA A 346 -10.74 2.05 -0.03
C ALA A 346 -12.00 1.95 -0.90
N TYR A 347 -13.17 2.15 -0.29
CA TYR A 347 -14.46 2.08 -0.98
C TYR A 347 -15.40 3.18 -0.50
N ASN A 348 -16.57 3.32 -1.14
CA ASN A 348 -17.50 4.40 -0.83
C ASN A 348 -18.34 4.12 0.44
N ALA A 349 -17.67 3.87 1.54
CA ALA A 349 -18.19 3.95 2.90
C ALA A 349 -17.25 4.83 3.72
N ARG A 350 -17.80 5.56 4.69
CA ARG A 350 -17.03 6.48 5.53
C ARG A 350 -17.37 6.28 7.00
N ASP A 351 -16.38 6.49 7.86
CA ASP A 351 -16.58 6.61 9.30
C ASP A 351 -17.20 7.98 9.66
N ARG A 352 -17.27 8.27 10.96
CA ARG A 352 -17.87 9.52 11.47
C ARG A 352 -17.00 10.73 11.18
N GLU A 353 -15.71 10.52 11.02
CA GLU A 353 -14.66 11.46 10.68
C GLU A 353 -14.58 11.72 9.17
N LEU A 354 -15.45 11.05 8.39
CA LEU A 354 -15.54 11.11 6.93
C LEU A 354 -14.34 10.48 6.21
N THR A 355 -13.59 9.62 6.88
CA THR A 355 -12.50 8.82 6.28
C THR A 355 -13.08 7.64 5.53
N TYR A 356 -12.61 7.42 4.30
CA TYR A 356 -12.99 6.23 3.55
C TYR A 356 -12.51 4.96 4.25
N GLN A 357 -13.37 3.96 4.27
CA GLN A 357 -13.05 2.64 4.82
C GLN A 357 -12.30 1.80 3.80
N TYR A 358 -11.48 0.86 4.28
CA TYR A 358 -10.56 0.05 3.47
C TYR A 358 -10.81 -1.43 3.72
N THR A 359 -10.89 -2.24 2.67
CA THR A 359 -11.08 -3.68 2.82
C THR A 359 -10.54 -4.46 1.63
N ASN A 360 -10.53 -5.79 1.73
CA ASN A 360 -10.13 -6.66 0.63
C ASN A 360 -11.30 -6.92 -0.34
N PHE A 361 -11.01 -6.80 -1.65
CA PHE A 361 -11.94 -7.18 -2.70
C PHE A 361 -11.28 -8.18 -3.63
N GLY A 362 -12.08 -9.09 -4.19
CA GLY A 362 -11.57 -10.08 -5.12
C GLY A 362 -12.62 -10.57 -6.11
N VAL A 363 -12.16 -11.34 -7.10
CA VAL A 363 -13.03 -11.88 -8.14
C VAL A 363 -13.56 -13.26 -7.74
N PRO A 364 -14.88 -13.50 -7.86
CA PRO A 364 -15.45 -14.83 -7.66
C PRO A 364 -14.77 -15.91 -8.50
N GLY A 365 -14.37 -16.98 -7.82
CA GLY A 365 -13.64 -18.11 -8.40
C GLY A 365 -12.12 -17.95 -8.40
N LEU A 366 -11.57 -16.82 -7.93
CA LEU A 366 -10.13 -16.67 -7.67
C LEU A 366 -9.78 -16.75 -6.18
N GLY A 367 -10.74 -16.47 -5.30
CA GLY A 367 -10.56 -16.50 -3.85
C GLY A 367 -11.36 -17.61 -3.18
N LEU A 368 -10.88 -18.07 -2.02
CA LEU A 368 -11.58 -19.00 -1.13
C LEU A 368 -12.69 -18.30 -0.31
N LYS A 369 -12.57 -16.99 -0.07
CA LYS A 369 -13.53 -16.18 0.69
C LYS A 369 -14.92 -16.19 0.04
N ARG A 370 -15.97 -16.36 0.85
CA ARG A 370 -17.37 -16.27 0.40
C ARG A 370 -17.78 -14.81 0.19
N GLY A 371 -18.74 -14.56 -0.70
CA GLY A 371 -19.33 -13.21 -0.88
C GLY A 371 -18.56 -12.24 -1.78
N LEU A 372 -17.44 -12.66 -2.39
CA LEU A 372 -16.61 -11.82 -3.29
C LEU A 372 -17.40 -11.16 -4.45
N GLY A 373 -18.53 -11.73 -4.85
CA GLY A 373 -19.36 -11.18 -5.94
C GLY A 373 -20.22 -9.98 -5.56
N GLN A 374 -20.40 -9.72 -4.26
CA GLN A 374 -21.34 -8.72 -3.73
C GLN A 374 -20.87 -7.29 -3.94
N ASN A 375 -19.56 -7.06 -3.91
CA ASN A 375 -18.95 -5.76 -4.06
C ASN A 375 -18.30 -5.63 -5.45
N THR A 376 -18.37 -4.44 -6.04
CA THR A 376 -17.71 -4.12 -7.32
C THR A 376 -16.90 -2.85 -7.14
N VAL A 377 -15.71 -2.99 -6.56
CA VAL A 377 -14.78 -1.88 -6.33
C VAL A 377 -13.56 -2.11 -7.22
N ILE A 378 -13.29 -1.16 -8.11
CA ILE A 378 -12.16 -1.23 -9.05
C ILE A 378 -11.03 -0.36 -8.54
N ALA A 379 -9.86 -0.95 -8.33
CA ALA A 379 -8.68 -0.25 -7.85
C ALA A 379 -7.70 -0.03 -9.03
N PRO A 380 -7.46 1.22 -9.47
CA PRO A 380 -6.59 1.49 -10.61
C PRO A 380 -5.17 0.94 -10.45
N TYR A 381 -4.61 0.96 -9.23
CA TYR A 381 -3.26 0.43 -8.98
C TYR A 381 -3.13 -1.06 -9.33
N ALA A 382 -4.20 -1.86 -9.18
CA ALA A 382 -4.19 -3.27 -9.57
C ALA A 382 -4.02 -3.44 -11.08
N THR A 383 -4.65 -2.56 -11.87
CA THR A 383 -4.42 -2.49 -13.32
C THR A 383 -2.98 -2.13 -13.63
N ILE A 384 -2.38 -1.21 -12.86
CA ILE A 384 -0.98 -0.81 -13.02
C ILE A 384 -0.03 -1.97 -12.67
N LEU A 385 -0.29 -2.71 -11.60
CA LEU A 385 0.46 -3.94 -11.26
C LEU A 385 0.41 -4.96 -12.40
N ALA A 386 -0.74 -5.12 -13.06
CA ALA A 386 -0.90 -6.01 -14.21
C ALA A 386 -0.11 -5.58 -15.46
N ALA A 387 0.36 -4.33 -15.54
CA ALA A 387 1.18 -3.86 -16.65
C ALA A 387 2.52 -4.62 -16.76
N GLN A 388 3.02 -5.19 -15.66
CA GLN A 388 4.20 -6.06 -15.65
C GLN A 388 4.06 -7.29 -16.56
N PHE A 389 2.82 -7.69 -16.89
CA PHE A 389 2.53 -8.88 -17.70
C PHE A 389 1.77 -8.54 -18.99
N ASN A 390 0.79 -7.64 -18.91
CA ASN A 390 -0.09 -7.26 -20.02
C ASN A 390 -0.20 -5.73 -20.17
N PRO A 391 0.89 -5.02 -20.55
CA PRO A 391 0.95 -3.56 -20.55
C PRO A 391 -0.10 -2.92 -21.47
N ARG A 392 -0.34 -3.50 -22.65
CA ARG A 392 -1.34 -2.98 -23.61
C ARG A 392 -2.76 -2.95 -23.03
N GLU A 393 -3.21 -4.05 -22.44
CA GLU A 393 -4.55 -4.13 -21.85
C GLU A 393 -4.67 -3.23 -20.61
N ALA A 394 -3.58 -3.10 -19.83
CA ALA A 394 -3.53 -2.19 -18.69
C ALA A 394 -3.73 -0.73 -19.13
N VAL A 395 -3.00 -0.27 -20.15
CA VAL A 395 -3.13 1.11 -20.68
C VAL A 395 -4.55 1.38 -21.19
N LEU A 396 -5.16 0.45 -21.92
CA LEU A 396 -6.55 0.59 -22.40
C LEU A 396 -7.55 0.71 -21.24
N ASN A 397 -7.36 -0.07 -20.18
CA ASN A 397 -8.24 -0.01 -19.01
C ASN A 397 -8.02 1.26 -18.18
N LEU A 398 -6.78 1.72 -18.05
CA LEU A 398 -6.44 2.98 -17.40
C LEU A 398 -7.03 4.18 -18.15
N ALA A 399 -7.00 4.19 -19.48
CA ALA A 399 -7.68 5.21 -20.29
C ALA A 399 -9.19 5.26 -19.99
N ARG A 400 -9.84 4.08 -19.91
CA ARG A 400 -11.26 3.99 -19.52
C ARG A 400 -11.51 4.48 -18.08
N LEU A 401 -10.58 4.21 -17.16
CA LEU A 401 -10.64 4.72 -15.79
C LEU A 401 -10.47 6.25 -15.74
N ARG A 402 -9.60 6.83 -16.59
CA ARG A 402 -9.44 8.29 -16.74
C ARG A 402 -10.74 8.93 -17.24
N GLU A 403 -11.42 8.34 -18.21
CA GLU A 403 -12.68 8.85 -18.77
C GLU A 403 -13.80 8.98 -17.72
N ILE A 404 -13.80 8.12 -16.70
CA ILE A 404 -14.76 8.17 -15.59
C ILE A 404 -14.27 8.98 -14.38
N GLY A 405 -13.17 9.74 -14.54
CA GLY A 405 -12.68 10.67 -13.52
C GLY A 405 -11.80 10.04 -12.43
N ALA A 406 -11.30 8.81 -12.63
CA ALA A 406 -10.44 8.14 -11.64
C ALA A 406 -9.01 8.72 -11.57
N LEU A 407 -8.61 9.56 -12.53
CA LEU A 407 -7.30 10.21 -12.55
C LEU A 407 -7.36 11.57 -11.86
N GLY A 408 -6.55 11.77 -10.82
CA GLY A 408 -6.42 13.03 -10.10
C GLY A 408 -5.01 13.62 -10.17
N ARG A 409 -4.76 14.67 -9.37
CA ARG A 409 -3.50 15.46 -9.36
C ARG A 409 -2.25 14.62 -9.06
N HIS A 410 -2.37 13.57 -8.26
CA HIS A 410 -1.23 12.74 -7.83
C HIS A 410 -1.21 11.35 -8.49
N GLY A 411 -1.88 11.21 -9.63
CA GLY A 411 -2.09 9.93 -10.30
C GLY A 411 -3.52 9.44 -10.08
N TYR A 412 -3.75 8.15 -10.28
CA TYR A 412 -5.07 7.57 -10.07
C TYR A 412 -5.44 7.59 -8.58
N TYR A 413 -6.70 7.91 -8.31
CA TYR A 413 -7.31 7.70 -7.01
C TYR A 413 -7.34 6.21 -6.64
N ASP A 414 -7.54 5.92 -5.36
CA ASP A 414 -7.43 4.57 -4.80
C ASP A 414 -8.39 3.58 -5.46
N ALA A 415 -9.63 4.01 -5.69
CA ALA A 415 -10.68 3.16 -6.23
C ALA A 415 -11.83 3.93 -6.89
N VAL A 416 -12.62 3.16 -7.64
CA VAL A 416 -13.94 3.53 -8.14
C VAL A 416 -14.94 2.47 -7.68
N ASP A 417 -15.94 2.86 -6.90
CA ASP A 417 -16.96 1.95 -6.36
C ASP A 417 -18.20 1.95 -7.26
N PHE A 418 -18.50 0.78 -7.85
CA PHE A 418 -19.67 0.50 -8.69
C PHE A 418 -20.74 -0.30 -7.94
N THR A 419 -20.64 -0.40 -6.61
CA THR A 419 -21.56 -1.25 -5.84
C THR A 419 -22.92 -0.56 -5.69
N PRO A 420 -24.03 -1.15 -6.19
CA PRO A 420 -25.33 -0.46 -6.28
C PRO A 420 -25.85 0.12 -4.97
N GLN A 421 -25.58 -0.54 -3.84
CA GLN A 421 -26.02 -0.11 -2.52
C GLN A 421 -25.21 1.05 -1.93
N ARG A 422 -24.05 1.36 -2.53
CA ARG A 422 -23.13 2.42 -2.08
C ARG A 422 -23.00 3.57 -3.06
N VAL A 423 -23.69 3.53 -4.19
CA VAL A 423 -23.70 4.65 -5.15
C VAL A 423 -24.97 5.49 -4.97
N PRO A 424 -24.89 6.83 -5.04
CA PRO A 424 -26.06 7.70 -5.04
C PRO A 424 -27.03 7.40 -6.18
N GLU A 425 -28.32 7.62 -5.94
CA GLU A 425 -29.35 7.47 -6.96
C GLU A 425 -29.06 8.36 -8.19
N GLY A 426 -29.14 7.79 -9.39
CA GLY A 426 -28.84 8.49 -10.65
C GLY A 426 -27.38 8.44 -11.10
N THR A 427 -26.48 7.80 -10.33
CA THR A 427 -25.09 7.53 -10.73
C THR A 427 -24.83 6.03 -10.73
N ASP A 428 -23.93 5.56 -11.59
CA ASP A 428 -23.52 4.16 -11.68
C ASP A 428 -22.20 3.87 -10.93
N HIS A 429 -21.48 4.89 -10.50
CA HIS A 429 -20.23 4.77 -9.75
C HIS A 429 -19.91 6.01 -8.91
N VAL A 430 -18.99 5.84 -7.95
CA VAL A 430 -18.37 6.92 -7.18
C VAL A 430 -16.85 6.75 -7.16
N VAL A 431 -16.13 7.82 -7.50
CA VAL A 431 -14.66 7.87 -7.35
C VAL A 431 -14.31 8.10 -5.89
N VAL A 432 -13.50 7.21 -5.32
CA VAL A 432 -13.01 7.30 -3.94
C VAL A 432 -11.79 8.22 -3.93
N GLN A 433 -12.00 9.50 -3.61
CA GLN A 433 -10.99 10.56 -3.73
C GLN A 433 -9.90 10.54 -2.62
N ASN A 434 -9.22 9.41 -2.45
CA ASN A 434 -8.05 9.25 -1.59
C ASN A 434 -6.84 8.74 -2.40
N TYR A 435 -5.65 8.92 -1.84
CA TYR A 435 -4.41 8.35 -2.37
C TYR A 435 -3.74 7.54 -1.28
N MET A 436 -3.35 6.31 -1.60
CA MET A 436 -2.63 5.45 -0.68
C MET A 436 -1.16 5.37 -1.09
N ALA A 437 -0.26 5.76 -0.18
CA ALA A 437 1.18 5.79 -0.45
C ALA A 437 1.72 4.42 -0.90
N HIS A 438 1.17 3.32 -0.35
CA HIS A 438 1.60 1.97 -0.72
C HIS A 438 1.16 1.59 -2.14
N HIS A 439 -0.09 1.91 -2.54
CA HIS A 439 -0.58 1.72 -3.91
C HIS A 439 0.18 2.57 -4.94
N SER A 440 0.45 3.84 -4.62
CA SER A 440 1.26 4.70 -5.49
C SER A 440 2.69 4.17 -5.63
N GLY A 441 3.29 3.72 -4.53
CA GLY A 441 4.65 3.17 -4.53
C GLY A 441 4.77 1.89 -5.37
N MET A 442 3.80 0.98 -5.23
CA MET A 442 3.69 -0.21 -6.07
C MET A 442 3.45 0.13 -7.54
N SER A 443 2.62 1.12 -7.83
CA SER A 443 2.33 1.57 -9.19
C SER A 443 3.60 2.04 -9.92
N ILE A 444 4.42 2.88 -9.26
CA ILE A 444 5.68 3.36 -9.84
C ILE A 444 6.63 2.17 -10.12
N ALA A 445 6.78 1.26 -9.16
CA ALA A 445 7.64 0.09 -9.32
C ALA A 445 7.16 -0.85 -10.43
N ALA A 446 5.84 -1.08 -10.56
CA ALA A 446 5.27 -1.90 -11.62
C ALA A 446 5.47 -1.29 -13.02
N VAL A 447 5.34 0.03 -13.16
CA VAL A 447 5.64 0.73 -14.42
C VAL A 447 7.13 0.63 -14.73
N ALA A 448 8.00 0.80 -13.72
CA ALA A 448 9.44 0.59 -13.89
C ALA A 448 9.75 -0.82 -14.38
N ASP A 449 9.13 -1.84 -13.80
CA ASP A 449 9.33 -3.22 -14.21
C ASP A 449 8.79 -3.54 -15.61
N ALA A 450 7.72 -2.85 -16.05
CA ALA A 450 7.20 -2.98 -17.41
C ALA A 450 8.11 -2.31 -18.46
N ILE A 451 8.73 -1.17 -18.12
CA ILE A 451 9.59 -0.39 -19.02
C ILE A 451 11.03 -0.92 -19.04
N PHE A 452 11.58 -1.23 -17.88
CA PHE A 452 12.96 -1.71 -17.70
C PHE A 452 13.06 -3.24 -17.58
N GLU A 453 12.09 -3.95 -18.16
CA GLU A 453 12.10 -5.41 -18.33
C GLU A 453 12.35 -6.20 -17.03
N GLY A 454 11.84 -5.73 -15.90
CA GLY A 454 11.99 -6.40 -14.61
C GLY A 454 13.30 -6.14 -13.88
N ARG A 455 13.98 -5.01 -14.16
CA ARG A 455 15.25 -4.64 -13.52
C ARG A 455 15.24 -4.73 -11.98
N MET A 456 14.11 -4.43 -11.32
CA MET A 456 14.02 -4.58 -9.86
C MET A 456 14.11 -6.03 -9.41
N ARG A 457 13.57 -6.95 -10.23
CA ARG A 457 13.70 -8.40 -9.99
C ARG A 457 15.14 -8.86 -10.14
N ASP A 458 15.86 -8.37 -11.14
CA ASP A 458 17.28 -8.70 -11.29
C ASP A 458 18.12 -8.18 -10.11
N ARG A 459 17.82 -6.98 -9.62
CA ARG A 459 18.47 -6.42 -8.43
C ARG A 459 18.25 -7.26 -7.19
N PHE A 460 17.01 -7.63 -6.88
CA PHE A 460 16.71 -8.50 -5.73
C PHE A 460 17.43 -9.85 -5.81
N HIS A 461 17.42 -10.46 -6.99
CA HIS A 461 18.02 -11.77 -7.24
C HIS A 461 19.54 -11.75 -7.42
N SER A 462 20.17 -10.57 -7.51
CA SER A 462 21.63 -10.45 -7.56
C SER A 462 22.31 -10.68 -6.20
N ASP A 463 21.54 -10.69 -5.10
CA ASP A 463 22.09 -11.04 -3.78
C ASP A 463 22.34 -12.55 -3.71
N PRO A 464 23.57 -13.01 -3.41
CA PRO A 464 23.91 -14.43 -3.40
C PRO A 464 23.07 -15.29 -2.46
N VAL A 465 22.56 -14.69 -1.36
CA VAL A 465 21.68 -15.41 -0.43
C VAL A 465 20.35 -15.69 -1.10
N ILE A 466 19.78 -14.72 -1.80
CA ILE A 466 18.51 -14.86 -2.52
C ILE A 466 18.66 -15.82 -3.70
N GLU A 467 19.75 -15.69 -4.47
CA GLU A 467 20.07 -16.57 -5.59
C GLU A 467 20.05 -18.06 -5.16
N SER A 468 20.55 -18.36 -3.96
CA SER A 468 20.59 -19.73 -3.42
C SER A 468 19.21 -20.40 -3.27
N ALA A 469 18.14 -19.62 -3.15
CA ALA A 469 16.77 -20.10 -2.97
C ALA A 469 15.94 -20.10 -4.28
N GLU A 470 16.48 -19.64 -5.41
CA GLU A 470 15.74 -19.49 -6.67
C GLU A 470 15.13 -20.79 -7.19
N LEU A 471 15.72 -21.94 -6.88
CA LEU A 471 15.21 -23.24 -7.32
C LEU A 471 13.79 -23.51 -6.82
N LEU A 472 13.36 -22.87 -5.72
CA LEU A 472 11.99 -22.95 -5.22
C LEU A 472 10.95 -22.36 -6.19
N LEU A 473 11.36 -21.43 -7.05
CA LEU A 473 10.51 -20.73 -8.01
C LEU A 473 10.32 -21.52 -9.32
N GLN A 474 11.07 -22.61 -9.52
CA GLN A 474 11.07 -23.42 -10.75
C GLN A 474 9.96 -24.49 -10.80
N GLU A 475 8.94 -24.36 -9.94
CA GLU A 475 7.81 -25.29 -9.91
C GLU A 475 6.97 -25.16 -11.19
N ARG A 476 6.87 -26.26 -11.96
CA ARG A 476 6.13 -26.29 -13.23
C ARG A 476 4.62 -26.23 -13.01
N ALA A 477 3.93 -25.53 -13.90
CA ALA A 477 2.47 -25.56 -13.93
C ALA A 477 1.96 -27.00 -14.21
N PRO A 478 0.90 -27.45 -13.50
CA PRO A 478 0.32 -28.77 -13.70
C PRO A 478 -0.32 -28.87 -15.10
N ARG A 479 -0.10 -30.01 -15.76
CA ARG A 479 -0.69 -30.31 -17.08
C ARG A 479 -2.10 -30.86 -16.97
N ASP A 480 -2.32 -31.69 -15.95
CA ASP A 480 -3.63 -32.26 -15.63
C ASP A 480 -4.21 -31.46 -14.46
N ILE A 481 -5.32 -30.77 -14.71
CA ILE A 481 -6.05 -30.02 -13.69
C ILE A 481 -7.05 -31.00 -13.08
N PRO A 482 -6.90 -31.39 -11.80
CA PRO A 482 -7.87 -32.28 -11.17
C PRO A 482 -9.25 -31.63 -11.23
N THR A 483 -10.25 -32.32 -11.77
CA THR A 483 -11.66 -31.86 -11.84
C THR A 483 -12.33 -31.80 -10.46
N ALA A 484 -11.55 -31.91 -9.38
CA ALA A 484 -12.02 -31.67 -8.05
C ALA A 484 -12.31 -30.18 -7.91
N THR A 485 -13.56 -29.82 -8.19
CA THR A 485 -14.21 -28.66 -7.59
C THR A 485 -13.73 -28.61 -6.15
N VAL A 486 -12.97 -27.58 -5.78
CA VAL A 486 -12.87 -27.17 -4.39
C VAL A 486 -14.29 -26.84 -4.00
N ARG A 487 -15.02 -27.87 -3.55
CA ARG A 487 -16.24 -27.68 -2.80
C ARG A 487 -15.81 -26.81 -1.64
N THR A 488 -16.48 -25.68 -1.49
CA THR A 488 -16.41 -24.79 -0.33
C THR A 488 -16.90 -25.54 0.93
N GLU A 489 -16.26 -26.65 1.28
CA GLU A 489 -16.32 -27.34 2.56
C GLU A 489 -15.18 -26.77 3.42
N ALA A 490 -15.22 -25.46 3.67
CA ALA A 490 -14.71 -24.90 4.91
C ALA A 490 -15.86 -25.00 5.91
N ASP A 491 -16.17 -26.23 6.31
CA ASP A 491 -17.00 -26.52 7.47
C ASP A 491 -16.07 -26.59 8.68
N GLU A 492 -15.55 -25.43 9.08
CA GLU A 492 -15.21 -25.18 10.48
C GLU A 492 -15.71 -23.78 10.81
N ARG A 493 -16.29 -23.66 12.00
CA ARG A 493 -16.82 -22.44 12.58
C ARG A 493 -15.71 -21.38 12.70
N SER A 494 -15.46 -20.59 11.65
CA SER A 494 -14.99 -19.24 11.85
C SER A 494 -16.19 -18.47 12.42
N LYS A 495 -16.19 -18.22 13.73
CA LYS A 495 -16.97 -17.10 14.28
C LYS A 495 -16.70 -15.91 13.37
N ASP A 496 -17.75 -15.27 12.84
CA ASP A 496 -17.67 -14.05 12.01
C ASP A 496 -16.29 -13.39 12.08
N GLU A 497 -15.41 -13.81 11.18
CA GLU A 497 -14.11 -13.18 11.02
C GLU A 497 -14.41 -11.95 10.17
N THR A 498 -14.87 -10.89 10.85
CA THR A 498 -14.34 -9.57 10.54
C THR A 498 -12.82 -9.71 10.61
N GLU A 499 -12.22 -10.03 9.47
CA GLU A 499 -10.85 -9.62 9.17
C GLU A 499 -10.67 -8.21 9.69
N VAL A 500 -9.49 -7.99 10.26
CA VAL A 500 -9.07 -6.74 10.88
C VAL A 500 -9.13 -5.63 9.82
N ASP A 501 -10.33 -5.07 9.57
CA ASP A 501 -10.50 -3.63 9.68
C ASP A 501 -9.70 -3.29 10.93
N SER A 502 -8.73 -2.38 10.84
CA SER A 502 -8.40 -1.64 12.06
C SER A 502 -9.78 -1.16 12.51
N PRO A 503 -10.41 -1.78 13.52
CA PRO A 503 -11.71 -1.29 13.93
C PRO A 503 -11.40 0.16 14.29
N ASP A 504 -12.32 1.08 14.06
CA ASP A 504 -12.08 2.46 14.43
C ASP A 504 -12.02 2.50 15.97
N THR A 505 -10.83 2.20 16.49
CA THR A 505 -10.65 1.75 17.86
C THR A 505 -10.37 2.98 18.66
N ARG A 506 -11.40 3.48 19.33
CA ARG A 506 -11.22 4.63 20.19
C ARG A 506 -10.87 4.17 21.60
N ILE A 507 -9.65 4.49 22.03
CA ILE A 507 -9.22 4.33 23.41
C ILE A 507 -9.58 5.59 24.19
N VAL A 508 -10.37 5.42 25.25
CA VAL A 508 -10.69 6.45 26.23
C VAL A 508 -9.91 6.15 27.50
N LEU A 509 -8.81 6.89 27.70
CA LEU A 509 -8.02 6.82 28.93
C LEU A 509 -8.68 7.64 30.04
N ASN A 510 -8.73 7.08 31.25
CA ASN A 510 -9.38 7.68 32.41
C ASN A 510 -10.82 8.18 32.11
N PRO A 511 -11.77 7.28 31.79
CA PRO A 511 -13.14 7.61 31.39
C PRO A 511 -13.89 8.61 32.29
N LEU A 512 -13.55 8.65 33.58
CA LEU A 512 -14.15 9.58 34.56
C LEU A 512 -13.71 11.04 34.40
N GLN A 513 -12.56 11.27 33.77
CA GLN A 513 -11.95 12.60 33.58
C GLN A 513 -11.92 13.02 32.10
N SER A 514 -12.09 12.08 31.18
CA SER A 514 -12.15 12.34 29.74
C SER A 514 -13.48 12.97 29.31
N LEU A 515 -13.52 13.48 28.07
CA LEU A 515 -14.78 13.85 27.42
C LEU A 515 -15.74 12.65 27.34
N ARG A 516 -17.02 12.91 27.60
CA ARG A 516 -18.08 11.88 27.52
C ARG A 516 -18.07 11.25 26.14
N SER A 517 -17.90 9.94 26.13
CA SER A 517 -17.75 9.15 24.92
C SER A 517 -18.70 7.97 24.97
N THR A 518 -19.40 7.71 23.87
CA THR A 518 -20.33 6.59 23.71
C THR A 518 -19.98 5.76 22.50
N ASN A 519 -20.33 4.48 22.55
CA ASN A 519 -20.33 3.59 21.40
C ASN A 519 -21.76 3.09 21.14
N VAL A 520 -22.12 2.99 19.86
CA VAL A 520 -23.44 2.51 19.42
C VAL A 520 -23.21 1.39 18.43
N MET A 521 -23.65 0.19 18.79
CA MET A 521 -23.53 -1.02 17.99
C MET A 521 -24.93 -1.45 17.54
N SER A 522 -25.11 -1.81 16.27
CA SER A 522 -26.43 -2.16 15.72
C SER A 522 -26.34 -3.12 14.54
N ASN A 523 -27.28 -4.05 14.44
CA ASN A 523 -27.49 -4.89 13.24
C ASN A 523 -28.74 -4.47 12.45
N GLY A 524 -29.24 -3.26 12.69
CA GLY A 524 -30.46 -2.71 12.09
C GLY A 524 -31.77 -3.05 12.82
N ARG A 525 -31.81 -4.13 13.61
CA ARG A 525 -32.99 -4.50 14.43
C ARG A 525 -32.73 -4.40 15.92
N TYR A 526 -31.57 -4.85 16.38
CA TYR A 526 -31.10 -4.71 17.74
C TYR A 526 -30.00 -3.66 17.78
N SER A 527 -30.03 -2.77 18.78
CA SER A 527 -28.95 -1.83 19.00
C SER A 527 -28.61 -1.67 20.48
N VAL A 528 -27.33 -1.49 20.77
CA VAL A 528 -26.79 -1.27 22.09
C VAL A 528 -26.02 0.05 22.08
N MET A 529 -26.24 0.89 23.08
CA MET A 529 -25.40 2.07 23.34
C MET A 529 -24.73 1.89 24.69
N VAL A 530 -23.41 2.07 24.74
CA VAL A 530 -22.62 2.05 25.97
C VAL A 530 -21.75 3.28 26.10
N THR A 531 -21.58 3.79 27.31
CA THR A 531 -20.70 4.92 27.64
C THR A 531 -19.32 4.42 28.04
N ALA A 532 -18.31 5.30 28.01
CA ALA A 532 -16.94 4.92 28.36
C ALA A 532 -16.79 4.51 29.84
N THR A 533 -17.74 4.85 30.70
CA THR A 533 -17.74 4.49 32.12
C THR A 533 -18.51 3.20 32.42
N GLY A 534 -19.13 2.58 31.41
CA GLY A 534 -19.80 1.26 31.50
C GLY A 534 -21.33 1.29 31.44
N SER A 535 -21.93 2.47 31.46
CA SER A 535 -23.39 2.68 31.45
C SER A 535 -23.98 2.46 30.07
N GLY A 536 -25.29 2.26 29.96
CA GLY A 536 -25.91 2.11 28.64
C GLY A 536 -27.28 1.45 28.60
N TYR A 537 -27.79 1.27 27.38
CA TYR A 537 -29.03 0.54 27.10
C TYR A 537 -28.93 -0.35 25.88
N SER A 538 -29.95 -1.19 25.73
CA SER A 538 -30.23 -1.95 24.52
C SER A 538 -31.70 -1.86 24.13
N ARG A 539 -31.97 -1.91 22.82
CA ARG A 539 -33.31 -1.88 22.24
C ARG A 539 -33.44 -2.85 21.07
N TRP A 540 -34.64 -3.37 20.86
CA TRP A 540 -35.04 -4.14 19.69
C TRP A 540 -36.17 -3.39 18.96
N GLY A 541 -35.86 -2.79 17.81
CA GLY A 541 -36.74 -1.83 17.15
C GLY A 541 -37.09 -0.66 18.08
N ASP A 542 -38.37 -0.48 18.35
CA ASP A 542 -38.89 0.55 19.26
C ASP A 542 -39.06 0.06 20.72
N LEU A 543 -38.70 -1.19 21.01
CA LEU A 543 -38.83 -1.78 22.34
C LEU A 543 -37.51 -1.69 23.11
N SER A 544 -37.51 -0.99 24.26
CA SER A 544 -36.37 -0.99 25.18
C SER A 544 -36.21 -2.36 25.84
N VAL A 545 -35.07 -3.02 25.62
CA VAL A 545 -34.71 -4.29 26.26
C VAL A 545 -34.10 -4.03 27.64
N THR A 546 -33.20 -3.04 27.73
CA THR A 546 -32.72 -2.49 29.00
C THR A 546 -33.01 -0.99 29.06
N ARG A 547 -33.41 -0.50 30.23
CA ARG A 547 -33.73 0.92 30.43
C ARG A 547 -32.48 1.68 30.81
N TRP A 548 -32.35 2.89 30.27
CA TRP A 548 -31.31 3.85 30.60
C TRP A 548 -31.90 5.24 30.55
N GLN A 549 -31.46 6.09 31.46
CA GLN A 549 -31.81 7.50 31.44
C GLN A 549 -30.49 8.29 31.38
N PRO A 550 -30.30 9.14 30.37
CA PRO A 550 -29.11 9.99 30.31
C PRO A 550 -29.14 10.96 31.49
N ASP A 551 -28.07 10.95 32.29
CA ASP A 551 -27.81 11.98 33.30
C ASP A 551 -26.46 12.67 32.99
N PRO A 552 -26.45 14.00 32.76
CA PRO A 552 -25.25 14.75 32.40
C PRO A 552 -24.29 14.99 33.58
N THR A 553 -24.65 14.59 34.80
CA THR A 553 -23.85 14.72 36.02
C THR A 553 -23.40 13.36 36.55
N GLU A 554 -24.30 12.38 36.58
CA GLU A 554 -24.03 11.00 37.00
C GLU A 554 -24.18 10.03 35.84
N ASP A 555 -23.38 8.97 35.77
CA ASP A 555 -23.51 7.96 34.72
C ASP A 555 -23.60 6.57 35.37
N ARG A 556 -24.74 6.28 36.03
CA ARG A 556 -24.90 5.12 36.92
C ARG A 556 -26.00 4.15 36.52
N LEU A 557 -26.67 4.38 35.39
CA LEU A 557 -27.76 3.55 34.92
C LEU A 557 -27.27 2.64 33.79
N GLY A 558 -27.61 1.36 33.83
CA GLY A 558 -27.14 0.39 32.84
C GLY A 558 -27.08 -1.02 33.39
N SER A 559 -26.43 -1.90 32.64
CA SER A 559 -26.17 -3.29 33.03
C SER A 559 -24.71 -3.44 33.42
N TYR A 560 -24.46 -3.80 34.67
CA TYR A 560 -23.11 -3.85 35.23
C TYR A 560 -22.77 -5.24 35.75
N ILE A 561 -21.47 -5.54 35.70
CA ILE A 561 -20.88 -6.69 36.38
C ILE A 561 -20.16 -6.17 37.62
N PHE A 562 -20.47 -6.76 38.77
CA PHE A 562 -19.80 -6.45 40.02
C PHE A 562 -19.46 -7.72 40.79
N LEU A 563 -18.38 -7.63 41.56
CA LEU A 563 -17.91 -8.65 42.49
C LEU A 563 -18.08 -8.12 43.90
N ARG A 564 -18.48 -8.97 44.84
CA ARG A 564 -18.60 -8.62 46.26
C ARG A 564 -17.87 -9.66 47.10
N ASP A 565 -17.01 -9.17 47.99
CA ASP A 565 -16.42 -9.96 49.05
C ASP A 565 -17.50 -10.35 50.07
N ALA A 566 -17.65 -11.65 50.32
CA ALA A 566 -18.69 -12.16 51.20
C ALA A 566 -18.38 -11.95 52.70
N GLY A 567 -17.10 -11.74 53.07
CA GLY A 567 -16.66 -11.56 54.45
C GLY A 567 -16.68 -10.10 54.89
N SER A 568 -16.05 -9.20 54.13
CA SER A 568 -16.02 -7.76 54.45
C SER A 568 -17.27 -7.03 53.96
N GLY A 569 -17.96 -7.58 52.96
CA GLY A 569 -19.09 -6.94 52.30
C GLY A 569 -18.69 -5.89 51.27
N ASP A 570 -17.39 -5.63 51.08
CA ASP A 570 -16.88 -4.74 50.06
C ASP A 570 -17.20 -5.27 48.66
N TRP A 571 -17.46 -4.37 47.73
CA TRP A 571 -17.76 -4.72 46.35
C TRP A 571 -16.97 -3.90 45.34
N TRP A 572 -16.94 -4.32 44.09
CA TRP A 572 -16.17 -3.71 43.01
C TRP A 572 -16.93 -3.88 41.69
N SER A 573 -16.83 -2.92 40.78
CA SER A 573 -17.43 -2.99 39.43
C SER A 573 -16.36 -3.16 38.36
N ALA A 574 -16.67 -3.93 37.31
CA ALA A 574 -15.78 -4.13 36.15
C ALA A 574 -15.46 -2.86 35.36
N THR A 575 -16.29 -1.84 35.52
CA THR A 575 -16.21 -0.54 34.85
C THR A 575 -16.03 0.60 35.86
N ALA A 576 -15.74 1.81 35.36
CA ALA A 576 -15.49 2.99 36.22
C ALA A 576 -16.71 3.34 37.10
N GLU A 577 -17.90 3.21 36.53
CA GLU A 577 -19.18 3.24 37.25
C GLU A 577 -19.74 1.81 37.38
N PRO A 578 -20.62 1.51 38.36
CA PRO A 578 -21.19 2.43 39.34
C PRO A 578 -20.31 2.62 40.60
N LYS A 579 -19.18 1.92 40.73
CA LYS A 579 -18.31 2.02 41.92
C LYS A 579 -16.90 2.48 41.57
N ARG A 580 -16.64 3.74 41.90
CA ARG A 580 -15.30 4.35 41.85
C ARG A 580 -14.45 3.88 43.03
N ALA A 581 -13.15 3.67 42.80
CA ALA A 581 -12.18 3.35 43.84
C ALA A 581 -10.99 4.34 43.82
N ALA A 582 -10.34 4.51 44.97
CA ALA A 582 -9.11 5.28 45.05
C ALA A 582 -8.01 4.59 44.23
N GLU A 583 -7.21 5.38 43.51
CA GLU A 583 -6.10 4.91 42.65
C GLU A 583 -6.52 3.95 41.51
N GLU A 584 -7.80 3.95 41.11
CA GLU A 584 -8.23 3.13 39.98
C GLU A 584 -7.59 3.61 38.68
N LYS A 585 -7.12 2.65 37.87
CA LYS A 585 -6.74 2.88 36.47
C LYS A 585 -7.80 2.25 35.59
N ALA A 586 -8.50 3.08 34.82
CA ALA A 586 -9.55 2.63 33.93
C ALA A 586 -9.27 3.11 32.50
N GLN A 587 -9.50 2.23 31.54
CA GLN A 587 -9.50 2.54 30.12
C GLN A 587 -10.64 1.80 29.43
N THR A 588 -11.17 2.41 28.39
CA THR A 588 -12.23 1.82 27.57
C THR A 588 -11.81 1.83 26.11
N LEU A 589 -11.90 0.67 25.48
CA LEU A 589 -11.68 0.49 24.05
C LEU A 589 -13.04 0.31 23.38
N PHE A 590 -13.40 1.19 22.46
CA PHE A 590 -14.55 1.02 21.60
C PHE A 590 -14.11 0.52 20.24
N SER A 591 -14.82 -0.46 19.69
CA SER A 591 -14.74 -0.90 18.29
C SER A 591 -16.16 -1.02 17.72
N ASP A 592 -16.28 -1.29 16.43
CA ASP A 592 -17.61 -1.39 15.77
C ASP A 592 -18.44 -2.57 16.27
N ASP A 593 -17.78 -3.64 16.72
CA ASP A 593 -18.38 -4.90 17.14
C ASP A 593 -18.50 -5.05 18.68
N LYS A 594 -17.70 -4.32 19.46
CA LYS A 594 -17.65 -4.44 20.93
C LYS A 594 -17.21 -3.17 21.66
N ALA A 595 -17.44 -3.18 22.97
CA ALA A 595 -16.80 -2.27 23.91
C ALA A 595 -16.06 -3.10 24.97
N SER A 596 -14.77 -2.86 25.13
CA SER A 596 -13.93 -3.54 26.11
C SER A 596 -13.52 -2.57 27.21
N PHE A 597 -13.74 -2.97 28.45
CA PHE A 597 -13.46 -2.16 29.62
C PHE A 597 -12.37 -2.83 30.45
N VAL A 598 -11.33 -2.09 30.79
CA VAL A 598 -10.25 -2.56 31.66
C VAL A 598 -10.14 -1.61 32.83
N LYS A 599 -10.34 -2.13 34.04
CA LYS A 599 -10.22 -1.40 35.30
C LYS A 599 -9.35 -2.19 36.25
N SER A 600 -8.34 -1.53 36.82
CA SER A 600 -7.44 -2.10 37.82
C SER A 600 -7.55 -1.32 39.13
N VAL A 601 -7.71 -2.02 40.25
CA VAL A 601 -7.73 -1.47 41.62
C VAL A 601 -6.95 -2.40 42.53
N GLY A 602 -5.75 -1.98 42.96
CA GLY A 602 -4.84 -2.86 43.71
C GLY A 602 -4.51 -4.14 42.92
N THR A 603 -4.93 -5.30 43.43
CA THR A 603 -4.74 -6.61 42.79
C THR A 603 -5.90 -7.07 41.91
N LEU A 604 -7.02 -6.33 41.88
CA LEU A 604 -8.20 -6.68 41.08
C LEU A 604 -8.11 -6.04 39.69
N ARG A 605 -8.42 -6.81 38.64
CA ARG A 605 -8.47 -6.37 37.24
C ARG A 605 -9.66 -7.00 36.50
N SER A 606 -10.43 -6.20 35.75
CA SER A 606 -11.47 -6.69 34.81
C SER A 606 -10.91 -7.25 33.52
#